data_AF-A0A6J5TLH8-F1
#
_entry.id   AF-A0A6J5TLH8-F1
#
_cell.length_a   1.000
_cell.length_b   1.000
_cell.length_c   1.000
_cell.angle_alpha   90.00
_cell.angle_beta   90.00
_cell.angle_gamma   90.00
#
_symmetry.space_group_name_H-M   'P 1'
#
loop_
_entity.id
_entity.type
_entity.pdbx_description
1 polymer ?
#
loop_
_entity_poly.entity_id
_entity_poly.type
_entity_poly.pdbx_seq_one_letter_code
_entity_poly.pdbx_strand_id
1 'polypeptide(L)'
;MYVTKPLSLYRRSPQSLSLPPPEGPNSGYLVLHDDESVEISCCGCADDRVKDLPFPQNKDLTVGYGSDDDEVTFIPVLSQPLSSNRYHVILRRGKHKG
;
A
#
# COMPACT_ATOMS: atom_id res chain seq x y z
N MET A 1 -4.97 11.68 -12.34
CA MET A 1 -4.22 12.39 -11.27
C MET A 1 -4.27 11.58 -9.99
N TYR A 2 -3.16 11.43 -9.27
CA TYR A 2 -3.14 10.71 -7.99
C TYR A 2 -3.41 11.63 -6.82
N VAL A 3 -4.10 11.12 -5.81
CA VAL A 3 -4.21 11.75 -4.49
C VAL A 3 -3.57 10.86 -3.45
N THR A 4 -2.65 11.43 -2.67
CA THR A 4 -2.00 10.74 -1.57
C THR A 4 -2.86 10.76 -0.33
N LYS A 5 -2.94 9.61 0.37
CA LYS A 5 -3.64 9.45 1.64
C LYS A 5 -2.76 8.67 2.62
N PRO A 6 -2.69 9.06 3.90
CA PRO A 6 -1.91 8.34 4.88
C PRO A 6 -2.58 7.00 5.23
N LEU A 7 -1.78 5.98 5.55
CA LEU A 7 -2.27 4.64 5.91
C LEU A 7 -3.04 4.67 7.23
N SER A 8 -2.61 5.48 8.19
CA SER A 8 -3.28 5.65 9.48
C SER A 8 -4.75 6.09 9.35
N LEU A 9 -5.09 6.88 8.33
CA LEU A 9 -6.46 7.31 8.05
C LEU A 9 -7.38 6.12 7.77
N TYR A 10 -6.91 5.16 6.97
CA TYR A 10 -7.70 3.99 6.61
C TYR A 10 -7.86 3.00 7.78
N ARG A 11 -6.84 2.91 8.64
CA ARG A 11 -6.91 2.11 9.87
C ARG A 11 -7.94 2.66 10.86
N ARG A 12 -7.99 3.99 11.02
CA ARG A 12 -8.97 4.65 11.90
C ARG A 12 -10.38 4.64 11.34
N SER A 13 -10.51 4.79 10.02
CA SER A 13 -11.81 4.84 9.35
C SER A 13 -11.82 3.93 8.12
N PRO A 14 -12.16 2.64 8.29
CA PRO A 14 -12.23 1.68 7.18
C PRO A 14 -13.25 2.08 6.09
N GLN A 15 -14.28 2.84 6.45
CA GLN A 15 -15.29 3.34 5.51
C GLN A 15 -14.68 4.22 4.40
N SER A 16 -13.56 4.90 4.70
CA SER A 16 -12.87 5.76 3.72
C SER A 16 -12.25 4.98 2.56
N LEU A 17 -12.07 3.65 2.69
CA LEU A 17 -11.56 2.79 1.60
C LEU A 17 -12.54 2.67 0.42
N SER A 18 -13.84 2.84 0.69
CA SER A 18 -14.90 2.74 -0.32
C SER A 18 -15.17 4.05 -1.04
N LEU A 19 -14.48 5.13 -0.68
CA LEU A 19 -14.64 6.41 -1.36
C LEU A 19 -14.08 6.32 -2.80
N PRO A 20 -14.81 6.86 -3.79
CA PRO A 20 -14.32 6.87 -5.15
C PRO A 20 -13.11 7.80 -5.28
N PRO A 21 -12.13 7.46 -6.14
CA PRO A 21 -11.01 8.35 -6.43
C PRO A 21 -11.50 9.67 -7.05
N PRO A 22 -10.65 10.72 -7.05
CA PRO A 22 -10.99 12.01 -7.65
C PRO A 22 -11.52 11.87 -9.08
N GLU A 23 -12.41 12.77 -9.49
CA GLU A 23 -12.95 12.75 -10.84
C GLU A 23 -11.86 13.00 -11.90
N GLY A 24 -12.00 12.30 -13.04
CA GLY A 24 -11.12 12.44 -14.19
C GLY A 24 -10.52 11.11 -14.67
N PRO A 25 -10.08 11.04 -15.94
CA PRO A 25 -9.45 9.85 -16.48
C PRO A 25 -8.14 9.56 -15.75
N ASN A 26 -7.82 8.27 -15.55
CA ASN A 26 -6.58 7.81 -14.93
C ASN A 26 -6.31 8.47 -13.55
N SER A 27 -7.37 8.65 -12.75
CA SER A 27 -7.27 9.08 -11.37
C SER A 27 -7.21 7.89 -10.40
N GLY A 28 -6.62 8.10 -9.23
CA GLY A 28 -6.44 7.02 -8.26
C GLY A 28 -5.90 7.53 -6.93
N TYR A 29 -5.79 6.60 -5.99
CA TYR A 29 -5.18 6.86 -4.68
C TYR A 29 -3.76 6.30 -4.63
N LEU A 30 -2.90 7.01 -3.89
CA LEU A 30 -1.64 6.48 -3.38
C LEU A 30 -1.73 6.50 -1.86
N VAL A 31 -1.36 5.39 -1.24
CA VAL A 31 -1.32 5.21 0.20
C VAL A 31 0.10 5.36 0.68
N LEU A 32 0.31 6.22 1.66
CA LEU A 32 1.63 6.46 2.26
C LEU A 32 1.66 5.91 3.67
N HIS A 33 2.69 5.13 3.98
CA HIS A 33 3.04 4.77 5.36
C HIS A 33 3.52 6.02 6.08
N ASP A 34 2.81 6.39 7.13
CA ASP A 34 3.07 7.56 7.98
C ASP A 34 3.43 7.11 9.41
N ASP A 35 4.01 8.01 10.21
CA ASP A 35 4.50 7.68 11.56
C ASP A 35 3.41 7.13 12.48
N GLU A 36 2.16 7.58 12.33
CA GLU A 36 1.03 7.09 13.13
C GLU A 36 0.58 5.68 12.73
N SER A 37 1.07 5.17 11.60
CA SER A 37 0.78 3.82 11.12
C SER A 37 1.85 2.80 11.50
N VAL A 38 2.91 3.21 12.21
CA VAL A 38 3.92 2.30 12.77
C VAL A 38 3.31 1.55 13.96
N GLU A 39 3.24 0.23 13.86
CA GLU A 39 2.84 -0.61 14.98
C GLU A 39 4.03 -0.91 15.87
N ILE A 40 3.87 -0.67 17.17
CA ILE A 40 4.88 -1.02 18.16
C ILE A 40 4.48 -2.35 18.79
N SER A 41 5.35 -3.34 18.67
CA SER A 41 5.18 -4.66 19.29
C SER A 41 5.24 -4.58 20.82
N CYS A 42 4.84 -5.64 21.52
CA CYS A 42 4.82 -5.70 22.99
C CYS A 42 6.19 -5.45 23.66
N CYS A 43 7.29 -5.58 22.90
CA CYS A 43 8.65 -5.33 23.37
C CYS A 43 9.17 -3.91 23.05
N GLY A 44 8.35 -3.01 22.49
CA GLY A 44 8.77 -1.66 22.11
C GLY A 44 9.51 -1.58 20.77
N CYS A 45 9.62 -2.68 20.03
CA CYS A 45 10.20 -2.69 18.68
C CYS A 45 9.13 -2.35 17.65
N ALA A 46 9.47 -1.54 16.66
CA ALA A 46 8.61 -1.30 15.50
C ALA A 46 8.42 -2.61 14.73
N ASP A 47 7.16 -2.95 14.41
CA ASP A 47 6.82 -4.04 13.52
C ASP A 47 6.91 -3.53 12.08
N ASP A 48 7.77 -4.19 11.29
CA ASP A 48 8.01 -3.82 9.91
C ASP A 48 7.02 -4.49 8.94
N ARG A 49 6.22 -5.45 9.43
CA ARG A 49 5.30 -6.24 8.62
C ARG A 49 4.04 -5.48 8.25
N VAL A 50 3.61 -5.64 7.00
CA VAL A 50 2.30 -5.18 6.54
C VAL A 50 1.31 -6.34 6.63
N LYS A 51 0.37 -6.27 7.58
CA LYS A 51 -0.61 -7.33 7.86
C LYS A 51 -1.91 -7.18 7.09
N ASP A 52 -2.29 -5.94 6.79
CA ASP A 52 -3.59 -5.58 6.24
C ASP A 52 -3.47 -4.63 5.06
N LEU A 53 -4.53 -4.61 4.26
CA LEU A 53 -4.71 -3.66 3.17
C LEU A 53 -5.16 -2.29 3.70
N PRO A 54 -4.90 -1.21 2.95
CA PRO A 54 -4.19 -1.14 1.67
C PRO A 54 -2.66 -1.13 1.83
N PHE A 55 -1.94 -1.64 0.83
CA PHE A 55 -0.48 -1.61 0.84
C PHE A 55 0.06 -0.19 0.61
N PRO A 56 1.11 0.25 1.34
CA PRO A 56 1.74 1.55 1.13
C PRO A 56 2.65 1.57 -0.12
N GLN A 57 2.68 2.70 -0.82
CA GLN A 57 3.49 2.91 -2.05
C GLN A 57 4.85 3.57 -1.78
N ASN A 58 5.08 4.13 -0.60
CA ASN A 58 6.36 4.73 -0.19
C ASN A 58 7.22 3.77 0.65
N LYS A 59 6.93 2.46 0.61
CA LYS A 59 7.67 1.44 1.36
C LYS A 59 8.10 0.32 0.43
N ASP A 60 9.27 -0.24 0.71
CA ASP A 60 9.76 -1.44 0.05
C ASP A 60 9.10 -2.65 0.71
N LEU A 61 8.37 -3.43 -0.11
CA LEU A 61 7.63 -4.59 0.35
C LEU A 61 8.27 -5.84 -0.21
N THR A 62 8.45 -6.82 0.65
CA THR A 62 8.89 -8.16 0.30
C THR A 62 7.73 -9.11 0.51
N VAL A 63 7.39 -9.88 -0.51
CA VAL A 63 6.38 -10.94 -0.42
C VAL A 63 7.10 -12.27 -0.44
N GLY A 64 6.93 -13.04 0.63
CA GLY A 64 7.48 -14.39 0.74
C GLY A 64 6.44 -15.46 0.43
N TYR A 65 6.85 -16.48 -0.33
CA TYR A 65 6.08 -17.69 -0.56
C TYR A 65 7.00 -18.92 -0.45
N GLY A 66 6.84 -19.68 0.65
CA GLY A 66 7.71 -20.82 0.92
C GLY A 66 9.14 -20.38 1.27
N SER A 67 10.11 -20.75 0.44
CA SER A 67 11.53 -20.38 0.57
C SER A 67 11.95 -19.20 -0.30
N ASP A 68 11.06 -18.70 -1.16
CA ASP A 68 11.36 -17.65 -2.11
C ASP A 68 10.72 -16.33 -1.66
N ASP A 69 11.46 -15.25 -1.86
CA ASP A 69 11.03 -13.88 -1.55
C ASP A 69 11.19 -13.00 -2.80
N ASP A 70 10.18 -12.17 -3.05
CA ASP A 70 10.17 -11.17 -4.12
C ASP A 70 9.98 -9.76 -3.55
N GLU A 71 10.91 -8.87 -3.90
CA GLU A 71 10.76 -7.43 -3.69
C GLU A 71 9.75 -6.88 -4.70
N VAL A 72 8.70 -6.22 -4.22
CA VAL A 72 7.59 -5.74 -5.05
C VAL A 72 7.14 -4.33 -4.68
N THR A 73 6.50 -3.67 -5.64
CA THR A 73 5.66 -2.49 -5.41
C THR A 73 4.24 -2.82 -5.82
N PHE A 74 3.28 -2.57 -4.92
CA PHE A 74 1.86 -2.64 -5.24
C PHE A 74 1.35 -1.25 -5.61
N ILE A 75 0.71 -1.10 -6.76
CA ILE A 75 0.08 0.15 -7.19
C ILE A 75 -1.43 -0.10 -7.30
N PRO A 76 -2.28 0.64 -6.55
CA PRO A 76 -3.73 0.48 -6.66
C PRO A 76 -4.22 0.74 -8.08
N VAL A 77 -5.18 -0.06 -8.53
CA VAL A 77 -5.77 0.13 -9.87
C VAL A 77 -6.49 1.48 -9.93
N LEU A 78 -6.28 2.19 -11.04
CA LEU A 78 -6.91 3.49 -11.31
C LEU A 78 -8.44 3.36 -11.42
N SER A 79 -9.15 4.46 -11.20
CA SER A 79 -10.61 4.59 -11.31
C SER A 79 -11.43 3.66 -10.40
N GLN A 80 -10.79 2.99 -9.44
CA GLN A 80 -11.43 2.09 -8.49
C GLN A 80 -11.13 2.53 -7.05
N PRO A 81 -12.07 2.30 -6.12
CA PRO A 81 -11.83 2.51 -4.70
C PRO A 81 -10.80 1.49 -4.18
N LEU A 82 -10.12 1.84 -3.08
CA LEU A 82 -9.15 0.96 -2.44
C LEU A 82 -9.79 -0.31 -1.88
N SER A 83 -11.08 -0.25 -1.51
CA SER A 83 -11.86 -1.41 -1.07
C SER A 83 -12.03 -2.50 -2.16
N SER A 84 -11.73 -2.20 -3.43
CA SER A 84 -11.69 -3.25 -4.47
C SER A 84 -10.53 -4.23 -4.27
N ASN A 85 -9.51 -3.85 -3.50
CA ASN A 85 -8.30 -4.65 -3.23
C ASN A 85 -7.57 -5.11 -4.50
N ARG A 86 -7.65 -4.32 -5.58
CA ARG A 86 -6.97 -4.62 -6.85
C ARG A 86 -5.71 -3.78 -6.99
N TYR A 87 -4.61 -4.46 -7.31
CA TYR A 87 -3.30 -3.85 -7.45
C TYR A 87 -2.61 -4.35 -8.72
N HIS A 88 -1.87 -3.45 -9.36
CA HIS A 88 -0.77 -3.83 -10.24
C HIS A 88 0.44 -4.15 -9.38
N VAL A 89 1.14 -5.23 -9.72
CA VAL A 89 2.36 -5.66 -9.02
C VAL A 89 3.54 -5.42 -9.94
N ILE A 90 4.52 -4.67 -9.44
CA ILE A 90 5.79 -4.46 -10.12
C ILE A 90 6.85 -5.21 -9.33
N LEU A 91 7.46 -6.22 -9.97
CA LEU A 91 8.64 -6.88 -9.44
C LEU A 91 9.80 -5.89 -9.46
N ARG A 92 10.40 -5.64 -8.31
CA ARG A 92 11.60 -4.81 -8.19
C ARG A 92 12.87 -5.59 -8.39
N ARG A 93 12.83 -6.93 -8.43
CA ARG A 93 14.00 -7.77 -8.63
C ARG A 93 14.38 -7.83 -10.12
N GLY A 94 15.63 -7.52 -10.48
CA GLY A 94 16.11 -7.58 -11.87
C GLY A 94 17.31 -6.67 -12.17
N LYS A 95 17.98 -6.89 -13.32
CA LYS A 95 19.15 -6.11 -13.78
C LYS A 95 18.80 -4.74 -14.37
N HIS A 96 17.55 -4.54 -14.78
CA HIS A 96 17.08 -3.31 -15.42
C HIS A 96 16.04 -2.63 -14.54
N LYS A 97 16.42 -2.28 -13.31
CA LYS A 97 15.59 -1.42 -12.48
C LYS A 97 15.63 -0.01 -13.09
N GLY A 98 14.47 0.56 -13.38
CA GLY A 98 14.28 1.90 -13.94
C GLY A 98 13.41 2.75 -13.03
#